data_AF-A0A6V7NUW7-F1
#
_entry.id   AF-A0A6V7NUW7-F1
#
_cell.length_a   1.000
_cell.length_b   1.000
_cell.length_c   1.000
_cell.angle_alpha   90.00
_cell.angle_beta   90.00
_cell.angle_gamma   90.00
#
_symmetry.space_group_name_H-M   'P 1'
#
loop_
_entity.id
_entity.type
_entity.pdbx_description
1 polymer ?
#
loop_
_entity_poly.entity_id
_entity_poly.type
_entity_poly.pdbx_seq_one_letter_code
_entity_poly.pdbx_strand_id
1 'polypeptide(L)'
;MSYDEIDTLLDFVASKDIHLISDEIYSGPTFGSPPFISMAQGVSGRANVLARVHIVVSLSKDLASLGFVLARSTPTMNRWCPGHKICRASGSSPRKLNTSSLNFSLDKAFTANYIRENTKRLKRRHSLLVKGLESIGISCLKSNSGLFCWVDMRHLLNSNTFEGEMETWKKIVYDVGLNISPGSSCHCATNPGGSACALLTCRRRRSTSP
;
A
#
# COMPACT_ATOMS: atom_id res chain seq x y z
N MET A 1 10.92 -4.19 -1.14
CA MET A 1 12.18 -3.44 -1.13
C MET A 1 13.23 -4.29 -0.44
N SER A 2 14.41 -4.48 -1.03
CA SER A 2 15.56 -5.14 -0.42
C SER A 2 16.40 -4.17 0.41
N TYR A 3 17.36 -4.69 1.19
CA TYR A 3 18.35 -3.84 1.86
C TYR A 3 19.18 -3.03 0.86
N ASP A 4 19.57 -3.63 -0.27
CA ASP A 4 20.37 -2.95 -1.30
C ASP A 4 19.62 -1.74 -1.90
N GLU A 5 18.32 -1.88 -2.14
CA GLU A 5 17.48 -0.77 -2.63
C GLU A 5 17.36 0.35 -1.59
N ILE A 6 17.20 -0.01 -0.30
CA ILE A 6 17.15 0.95 0.80
C ILE A 6 18.48 1.68 0.92
N ASP A 7 19.60 0.95 0.91
CA ASP A 7 20.94 1.52 1.01
C ASP A 7 21.22 2.48 -0.16
N THR A 8 20.86 2.07 -1.38
CA THR A 8 20.98 2.92 -2.58
C THR A 8 20.18 4.22 -2.43
N LEU A 9 18.94 4.15 -1.93
CA LEU A 9 18.12 5.32 -1.66
C LEU A 9 18.74 6.23 -0.59
N LEU A 10 19.27 5.65 0.50
CA LEU A 10 19.89 6.41 1.57
C LEU A 10 21.19 7.08 1.12
N ASP A 11 21.99 6.41 0.28
CA ASP A 11 23.21 6.97 -0.31
C ASP A 11 22.86 8.11 -1.27
N PHE A 12 21.81 7.94 -2.08
CA PHE A 12 21.31 9.00 -2.95
C PHE A 12 20.87 10.24 -2.14
N VAL A 13 20.09 10.02 -1.08
CA VAL A 13 19.62 11.06 -0.15
C VAL A 13 20.78 11.78 0.54
N ALA A 14 21.83 11.05 0.92
CA ALA A 14 23.06 11.63 1.47
C ALA A 14 23.81 12.46 0.42
N SER A 15 23.94 11.95 -0.81
CA SER A 15 24.71 12.59 -1.88
C SER A 15 24.05 13.87 -2.41
N LYS A 16 22.72 13.94 -2.39
CA LYS A 16 21.95 15.08 -2.90
C LYS A 16 21.51 16.06 -1.82
N ASP A 17 21.77 15.75 -0.56
CA ASP A 17 21.30 16.51 0.61
C ASP A 17 19.80 16.83 0.55
N ILE A 18 18.99 15.80 0.26
CA ILE A 18 17.53 15.90 0.15
C ILE A 18 16.84 15.12 1.27
N HIS A 19 15.54 15.32 1.43
CA HIS A 19 14.71 14.55 2.35
C HIS A 19 14.13 13.30 1.68
N LEU A 20 13.91 12.26 2.48
CA LEU A 20 13.23 11.04 2.08
C LEU A 20 11.97 10.86 2.93
N ILE A 21 10.84 10.64 2.28
CA ILE A 21 9.58 10.31 2.94
C ILE A 21 9.23 8.86 2.58
N SER A 22 9.21 7.99 3.58
CA SER A 22 8.79 6.60 3.47
C SER A 22 7.32 6.47 3.87
N ASP A 23 6.44 6.18 2.92
CA ASP A 23 5.05 5.83 3.23
C ASP A 23 4.93 4.32 3.46
N GLU A 24 4.86 3.94 4.73
CA GLU A 24 4.80 2.57 5.20
C GLU A 24 3.38 2.17 5.66
N ILE A 25 2.35 2.79 5.07
CA ILE A 25 0.92 2.47 5.32
C ILE A 25 0.53 1.00 5.05
N TYR A 26 1.30 0.28 4.23
CA TYR A 26 1.11 -1.14 3.94
C TYR A 26 2.14 -2.05 4.63
N SER A 27 2.78 -1.58 5.71
CA SER A 27 3.75 -2.39 6.47
C SER A 27 3.14 -3.62 7.14
N GLY A 28 1.89 -3.54 7.62
CA GLY A 28 1.20 -4.65 8.28
C GLY A 28 0.68 -5.79 7.38
N PRO A 29 0.05 -5.56 6.21
CA PRO A 29 -0.50 -6.61 5.35
C PRO A 29 0.58 -7.34 4.53
N THR A 30 1.69 -7.73 5.15
CA THR A 30 2.75 -8.51 4.51
C THR A 30 2.49 -10.00 4.75
N PHE A 31 2.39 -10.78 3.68
CA PHE A 31 1.97 -12.19 3.72
C PHE A 31 2.88 -13.17 2.98
N GLY A 32 3.93 -12.68 2.34
CA GLY A 32 4.94 -13.49 1.65
C GLY A 32 6.36 -13.10 2.01
N SER A 33 7.31 -13.82 1.43
CA SER A 33 8.74 -13.51 1.49
C SER A 33 9.16 -12.69 0.27
N PRO A 34 10.15 -11.78 0.39
CA PRO A 34 10.88 -11.42 1.62
C PRO A 34 10.00 -10.64 2.63
N PRO A 35 10.34 -10.62 3.93
CA PRO A 35 9.61 -9.81 4.90
C PRO A 35 9.73 -8.32 4.59
N PHE A 36 8.80 -7.53 5.10
CA PHE A 36 8.86 -6.08 5.01
C PHE A 36 10.04 -5.53 5.81
N ILE A 37 10.82 -4.64 5.20
CA ILE A 37 11.93 -3.92 5.82
C ILE A 37 11.52 -2.45 5.92
N SER A 38 11.45 -1.94 7.15
CA SER A 38 11.14 -0.52 7.39
C SER A 38 12.37 0.33 7.13
N MET A 39 12.19 1.56 6.65
CA MET A 39 13.27 2.55 6.54
C MET A 39 13.90 2.86 7.91
N ALA A 40 13.17 2.66 9.01
CA ALA A 40 13.74 2.79 10.35
C ALA A 40 14.86 1.77 10.61
N GLN A 41 14.78 0.57 10.01
CA GLN A 41 15.83 -0.45 10.13
C GLN A 41 17.04 -0.10 9.26
N GLY A 42 16.82 0.41 8.04
CA GLY A 42 17.90 0.79 7.13
C GLY A 42 18.71 2.00 7.59
N VAL A 43 18.09 2.94 8.31
CA VAL A 43 18.78 4.13 8.85
C VAL A 43 19.58 3.82 10.12
N SER A 44 19.38 2.65 10.74
CA SER A 44 20.11 2.26 11.95
C SER A 44 21.62 2.22 11.68
N GLY A 45 22.39 3.09 12.33
CA GLY A 45 23.83 3.24 12.11
C GLY A 45 24.25 4.34 11.11
N ARG A 46 23.31 5.01 10.44
CA ARG A 46 23.59 6.10 9.47
C ARG A 46 23.17 7.47 10.00
N ALA A 47 23.98 8.02 10.92
CA ALA A 47 23.68 9.30 11.59
C ALA A 47 23.56 10.50 10.61
N ASN A 48 24.27 10.45 9.49
CA ASN A 48 24.32 11.49 8.47
C ASN A 48 23.00 11.70 7.72
N VAL A 49 22.10 10.69 7.67
CA VAL A 49 20.79 10.76 6.98
C VAL A 49 19.60 10.73 7.94
N LEU A 50 19.83 10.40 9.22
CA LEU A 50 18.77 10.22 10.22
C LEU A 50 17.79 11.40 10.27
N ALA A 51 18.29 12.63 10.19
CA ALA A 51 17.47 13.85 10.26
C ALA A 51 16.64 14.14 9.00
N ARG A 52 16.95 13.46 7.89
CA ARG A 52 16.32 13.69 6.58
C ARG A 52 15.32 12.60 6.19
N VAL A 53 15.26 11.50 6.95
CA VAL A 53 14.31 10.41 6.71
C VAL A 53 13.07 10.55 7.58
N HIS A 54 11.91 10.58 6.94
CA HIS A 54 10.59 10.70 7.56
C HIS A 54 9.77 9.46 7.26
N ILE A 55 9.07 8.91 8.25
CA ILE A 55 8.26 7.71 8.06
C ILE A 55 6.80 8.04 8.37
N VAL A 56 5.92 7.76 7.41
CA VAL A 56 4.48 7.88 7.53
C VAL A 56 3.91 6.48 7.70
N VAL A 57 3.16 6.24 8.78
CA VAL A 57 2.45 4.98 9.00
C VAL A 57 0.97 5.25 9.27
N SER A 58 0.11 4.28 8.99
CA SER A 58 -1.32 4.36 9.30
C SER A 58 -1.87 2.99 9.64
N LEU A 59 -2.74 2.92 10.66
CA LEU A 59 -3.39 1.67 11.05
C LEU A 59 -4.58 1.31 10.15
N SER A 60 -4.90 2.15 9.17
CA SER A 60 -6.15 2.02 8.41
C SER A 60 -6.17 0.80 7.49
N LYS A 61 -5.01 0.41 6.95
CA LYS A 61 -4.87 -0.76 6.09
C LYS A 61 -4.52 -2.02 6.87
N ASP A 62 -3.93 -1.86 8.05
CA ASP A 62 -3.52 -2.99 8.91
C ASP A 62 -4.67 -3.53 9.75
N LEU A 63 -5.46 -2.64 10.35
CA LEU A 63 -6.55 -2.98 11.28
C LEU A 63 -7.95 -2.79 10.68
N ALA A 64 -8.04 -2.38 9.40
CA ALA A 64 -9.27 -1.92 8.77
C ALA A 64 -9.98 -0.82 9.59
N SER A 65 -9.22 -0.04 10.36
CA SER A 65 -9.74 1.04 11.21
C SER A 65 -9.80 2.35 10.43
N LEU A 66 -10.91 3.07 10.52
CA LEU A 66 -11.06 4.33 9.79
C LEU A 66 -10.12 5.40 10.41
N GLY A 67 -9.21 5.97 9.61
CA GLY A 67 -8.69 7.32 9.83
C GLY A 67 -7.60 7.53 10.89
N PHE A 68 -6.67 6.58 11.09
CA PHE A 68 -5.52 6.80 11.98
C PHE A 68 -4.21 6.87 11.20
N VAL A 69 -3.61 8.06 11.09
CA VAL A 69 -2.28 8.29 10.52
C VAL A 69 -1.34 8.70 11.66
N LEU A 70 -0.30 7.90 11.89
CA LEU A 70 0.83 8.27 12.73
C LEU A 70 2.00 8.62 11.81
N ALA A 71 2.31 9.91 11.68
CA ALA A 71 3.59 10.31 11.12
C ALA A 71 4.64 10.28 12.24
N ARG A 72 5.69 9.48 12.08
CA ARG A 72 6.85 9.46 12.98
C ARG A 72 8.03 10.08 12.24
N SER A 73 8.29 11.35 12.52
CA SER A 73 9.56 11.99 12.19
C SER A 73 10.62 11.49 13.17
N THR A 74 11.84 11.22 12.69
CA THR A 74 13.00 10.92 13.54
C THR A 74 13.31 12.11 14.48
N PRO A 75 14.05 11.91 15.59
CA PRO A 75 14.05 12.80 16.76
C PRO A 75 14.51 14.25 16.51
N THR A 76 15.24 14.50 15.43
CA THR A 76 15.90 15.78 15.16
C THR A 76 14.97 16.87 14.64
N MET A 77 13.72 16.55 14.26
CA MET A 77 12.81 17.51 13.62
C MET A 77 11.70 18.09 14.52
N ASN A 78 11.84 18.01 15.84
CA ASN A 78 10.93 18.77 16.74
C ASN A 78 11.07 20.30 16.58
N ARG A 79 12.06 20.80 15.81
CA ARG A 79 12.38 22.23 15.68
C ARG A 79 12.01 22.89 14.34
N TRP A 80 11.76 22.13 13.27
CA TRP A 80 11.68 22.69 11.90
C TRP A 80 10.36 22.47 11.13
N CYS A 81 9.32 21.89 11.74
CA CYS A 81 8.01 21.77 11.08
C CYS A 81 6.85 22.18 12.01
N PRO A 82 6.50 23.48 12.05
CA PRO A 82 5.22 23.93 12.61
C PRO A 82 4.02 23.23 11.94
N GLY A 83 4.16 22.80 10.67
CA GLY A 83 3.12 22.12 9.89
C GLY A 83 2.74 20.70 10.37
N HIS A 84 3.62 19.99 11.08
CA HIS A 84 3.31 18.66 11.60
C HIS A 84 2.27 18.70 12.74
N LYS A 85 2.18 19.83 13.46
CA LYS A 85 1.11 20.08 14.44
C LYS A 85 -0.23 20.44 13.76
N ILE A 86 -0.19 21.02 12.56
CA ILE A 86 -1.38 21.48 11.84
C ILE A 86 -2.18 20.28 11.29
N CYS A 87 -1.53 19.25 10.73
CA CYS A 87 -2.22 18.03 10.30
C CYS A 87 -2.84 17.21 11.45
N ARG A 88 -2.33 17.39 12.68
CA ARG A 88 -2.89 16.77 13.89
C ARG A 88 -4.11 17.54 14.42
N ALA A 89 -4.23 18.82 14.08
CA ALA A 89 -5.31 19.70 14.54
C ALA A 89 -6.55 19.68 13.63
N SER A 90 -6.41 19.30 12.35
CA SER A 90 -7.52 19.28 11.38
C SER A 90 -8.34 17.99 11.34
N GLY A 91 -7.93 16.95 12.09
CA GLY A 91 -8.66 15.70 12.20
C GLY A 91 -8.88 15.33 13.67
N SER A 92 -9.98 15.79 14.25
CA SER A 92 -10.44 15.29 15.55
C SER A 92 -10.81 13.81 15.42
N SER A 93 -9.83 12.91 15.59
CA SER A 93 -10.10 11.49 15.78
C SER A 93 -11.04 11.34 17.00
N PRO A 94 -12.23 10.73 16.86
CA PRO A 94 -13.16 10.57 17.97
C PRO A 94 -12.44 9.88 19.14
N ARG A 95 -12.64 10.37 20.37
CA ARG A 95 -12.00 9.86 21.61
C ARG A 95 -12.08 8.33 21.75
N LYS A 96 -13.11 7.70 21.17
CA LYS A 96 -13.35 6.24 21.11
C LYS A 96 -12.34 5.47 20.22
N LEU A 97 -11.84 6.04 19.13
CA LEU A 97 -10.83 5.38 18.30
C LEU A 97 -9.48 5.30 19.01
N ASN A 98 -9.11 6.35 19.75
CA ASN A 98 -7.85 6.41 20.49
C ASN A 98 -7.79 5.31 21.56
N THR A 99 -8.90 5.03 22.25
CA THR A 99 -8.99 3.95 23.25
C THR A 99 -8.88 2.55 22.64
N SER A 100 -9.49 2.30 21.46
CA SER A 100 -9.41 0.99 20.80
C SER A 100 -8.00 0.68 20.28
N SER A 101 -7.29 1.68 19.73
CA SER A 101 -5.89 1.53 19.30
C SER A 101 -4.92 1.34 20.48
N LEU A 102 -5.19 1.99 21.61
CA LEU A 102 -4.45 1.78 22.86
C LEU A 102 -4.67 0.37 23.41
N ASN A 103 -5.92 -0.11 23.45
CA ASN A 103 -6.24 -1.47 23.90
C ASN A 103 -5.63 -2.54 23.00
N PHE A 104 -5.60 -2.33 21.68
CA PHE A 104 -4.86 -3.19 20.76
C PHE A 104 -3.38 -3.26 21.14
N SER A 105 -2.76 -2.10 21.37
CA SER A 105 -1.33 -2.02 21.72
C SER A 105 -1.00 -2.63 23.09
N LEU A 106 -1.95 -2.63 24.03
CA LEU A 106 -1.78 -3.17 25.38
C LEU A 106 -1.97 -4.69 25.45
N ASP A 107 -2.87 -5.26 24.65
CA ASP A 107 -3.08 -6.71 24.57
C ASP A 107 -2.15 -7.36 23.52
N LYS A 108 -0.97 -7.77 24.00
CA LYS A 108 0.04 -8.45 23.18
C LYS A 108 -0.45 -9.78 22.63
N ALA A 109 -1.27 -10.52 23.38
CA ALA A 109 -1.76 -11.82 22.97
C ALA A 109 -2.78 -11.68 21.82
N PHE A 110 -3.71 -10.72 21.96
CA PHE A 110 -4.65 -10.38 20.89
C PHE A 110 -3.91 -9.88 19.65
N THR A 111 -2.97 -8.95 19.81
CA THR A 111 -2.22 -8.37 18.67
C THR A 111 -1.44 -9.43 17.89
N ALA A 112 -0.71 -10.31 18.58
CA ALA A 112 0.02 -11.39 17.93
C ALA A 112 -0.92 -12.35 17.19
N ASN A 113 -2.07 -12.70 17.80
CA ASN A 113 -3.07 -13.54 17.14
C ASN A 113 -3.70 -12.85 15.93
N TYR A 114 -4.02 -11.56 16.04
CA TYR A 114 -4.59 -10.76 14.97
C TYR A 114 -3.66 -10.70 13.77
N ILE A 115 -2.39 -10.33 13.97
CA ILE A 115 -1.39 -10.24 12.90
C ILE A 115 -1.24 -11.59 12.20
N ARG A 116 -1.11 -12.68 12.96
CA ARG A 116 -0.99 -14.03 12.41
C ARG A 116 -2.21 -14.42 11.56
N GLU A 117 -3.40 -14.23 12.08
CA GLU A 117 -4.64 -14.63 11.40
C GLU A 117 -4.94 -13.72 10.19
N ASN A 118 -4.69 -12.42 10.30
CA ASN A 118 -4.81 -11.48 9.18
C ASN A 118 -3.85 -11.86 8.04
N THR A 119 -2.58 -12.13 8.38
CA THR A 119 -1.56 -12.58 7.42
C THR A 119 -2.00 -13.86 6.70
N LYS A 120 -2.48 -14.86 7.44
CA LYS A 120 -2.98 -16.12 6.89
C LYS A 120 -4.15 -15.90 5.93
N ARG A 121 -5.11 -15.05 6.31
CA ARG A 121 -6.28 -14.74 5.48
C ARG A 121 -5.91 -13.96 4.22
N LEU A 122 -5.03 -12.96 4.33
CA LEU A 122 -4.53 -12.21 3.19
C LEU A 122 -3.79 -13.11 2.20
N LYS A 123 -2.87 -13.96 2.68
CA LYS A 123 -2.17 -14.94 1.84
C LYS A 123 -3.13 -15.84 1.08
N ARG A 124 -4.15 -16.36 1.76
CA ARG A 124 -5.17 -17.23 1.16
C ARG A 124 -5.97 -16.49 0.09
N ARG A 125 -6.45 -15.27 0.37
CA ARG A 125 -7.25 -14.48 -0.58
C ARG A 125 -6.41 -14.06 -1.80
N HIS A 126 -5.18 -13.63 -1.57
CA HIS A 126 -4.24 -13.31 -2.64
C HIS A 126 -4.00 -14.52 -3.55
N SER A 127 -3.69 -15.68 -2.96
CA SER A 127 -3.45 -16.92 -3.73
C SER A 127 -4.68 -17.36 -4.53
N LEU A 128 -5.89 -17.20 -3.97
CA LEU A 128 -7.13 -17.51 -4.69
C LEU A 128 -7.37 -16.57 -5.87
N LEU A 129 -7.13 -15.26 -5.68
CA LEU A 129 -7.28 -14.28 -6.75
C LEU A 129 -6.29 -14.53 -7.88
N VAL A 130 -5.00 -14.71 -7.56
CA VAL A 130 -3.95 -14.95 -8.55
C VAL A 130 -4.23 -16.24 -9.32
N LYS A 131 -4.52 -17.36 -8.64
CA LYS A 131 -4.86 -18.62 -9.32
C LYS A 131 -6.10 -18.52 -10.20
N GLY A 132 -7.10 -17.76 -9.76
CA GLY A 132 -8.31 -17.51 -10.54
C GLY A 132 -8.01 -16.74 -11.83
N LEU A 133 -7.19 -15.70 -11.75
CA LEU A 133 -6.76 -14.92 -12.91
C LEU A 133 -5.86 -15.74 -13.86
N GLU A 134 -4.92 -16.51 -13.31
CA GLU A 134 -4.05 -17.39 -14.09
C GLU A 134 -4.85 -18.45 -14.87
N SER A 135 -5.92 -18.99 -14.28
CA SER A 135 -6.78 -19.98 -14.93
C SER A 135 -7.49 -19.47 -16.19
N ILE A 136 -7.61 -18.15 -16.34
CA ILE A 136 -8.20 -17.50 -17.53
C ILE A 136 -7.13 -16.79 -18.37
N GLY A 137 -5.85 -17.10 -18.17
CA GLY A 137 -4.74 -16.54 -18.96
C GLY A 137 -4.28 -15.15 -18.53
N ILE A 138 -4.77 -14.62 -17.42
CA ILE A 138 -4.39 -13.30 -16.91
C ILE A 138 -3.30 -13.45 -15.85
N SER A 139 -2.12 -12.90 -16.13
CA SER A 139 -0.99 -12.95 -15.20
C SER A 139 -1.03 -11.80 -14.18
N CYS A 140 -0.42 -11.99 -13.02
CA CYS A 140 -0.28 -10.96 -11.99
C CYS A 140 1.20 -10.74 -11.67
N LEU A 141 1.57 -9.49 -11.37
CA LEU A 141 2.88 -9.20 -10.81
C LEU A 141 3.00 -9.90 -9.45
N LYS A 142 4.12 -10.61 -9.26
CA LYS A 142 4.41 -11.29 -8.00
C LYS A 142 4.48 -10.27 -6.86
N SER A 143 3.55 -10.36 -5.92
CA SER A 143 3.52 -9.54 -4.72
C SER A 143 3.52 -10.38 -3.45
N ASN A 144 4.07 -9.81 -2.38
CA ASN A 144 4.21 -10.41 -1.06
C ASN A 144 3.52 -9.58 0.04
N SER A 145 2.93 -8.44 -0.31
CA SER A 145 2.27 -7.51 0.60
C SER A 145 1.16 -6.74 -0.12
N GLY A 146 0.28 -6.12 0.67
CA GLY A 146 -0.75 -5.21 0.22
C GLY A 146 -2.14 -5.81 0.22
N LEU A 147 -3.11 -4.99 -0.23
CA LEU A 147 -4.52 -5.35 -0.28
C LEU A 147 -5.04 -5.49 -1.72
N PHE A 148 -4.15 -5.63 -2.68
CA PHE A 148 -4.42 -5.63 -4.12
C PHE A 148 -3.37 -6.44 -4.87
N CYS A 149 -3.69 -6.78 -6.12
CA CYS A 149 -2.78 -7.38 -7.09
C CYS A 149 -2.60 -6.42 -8.26
N TRP A 150 -1.38 -6.39 -8.80
CA TRP A 150 -1.12 -5.76 -10.08
C TRP A 150 -1.33 -6.79 -11.18
N VAL A 151 -2.28 -6.55 -12.06
CA VAL A 151 -2.77 -7.52 -13.05
C VAL A 151 -2.33 -7.08 -14.43
N ASP A 152 -1.73 -8.01 -15.19
CA ASP A 152 -1.31 -7.78 -16.56
C ASP A 152 -2.40 -8.20 -17.55
N MET A 153 -3.04 -7.19 -18.14
CA MET A 153 -4.09 -7.34 -19.15
C MET A 153 -3.65 -6.77 -20.51
N ARG A 154 -2.35 -6.62 -20.76
CA ARG A 154 -1.82 -6.09 -22.04
C ARG A 154 -2.36 -6.86 -23.25
N HIS A 155 -2.52 -8.17 -23.11
CA HIS A 155 -3.05 -9.05 -24.16
C HIS A 155 -4.55 -8.86 -24.45
N LEU A 156 -5.29 -8.15 -23.59
CA LEU A 156 -6.71 -7.83 -23.79
C LEU A 156 -6.92 -6.46 -24.41
N LEU A 157 -5.86 -5.70 -24.66
CA LEU A 157 -5.98 -4.38 -25.26
C LEU A 157 -6.14 -4.47 -26.77
N ASN A 158 -7.06 -3.66 -27.30
CA ASN A 158 -7.22 -3.45 -28.75
C ASN A 158 -5.98 -2.77 -29.35
N SER A 159 -5.40 -1.83 -28.61
CA SER A 159 -4.16 -1.14 -28.97
C SER A 159 -3.35 -0.87 -27.71
N ASN A 160 -2.02 -0.92 -27.81
CA ASN A 160 -1.12 -0.63 -26.70
C ASN A 160 -0.99 0.87 -26.47
N THR A 161 -2.10 1.52 -26.10
CA THR A 161 -2.27 2.96 -25.87
C THR A 161 -3.15 3.19 -24.64
N PHE A 162 -3.08 4.40 -24.05
CA PHE A 162 -3.91 4.73 -22.88
C PHE A 162 -5.40 4.74 -23.25
N GLU A 163 -5.72 5.09 -24.49
CA GLU A 163 -7.05 5.01 -25.06
C GLU A 163 -7.54 3.56 -25.07
N GLY A 164 -6.70 2.63 -25.55
CA GLY A 164 -6.98 1.19 -25.52
C GLY A 164 -7.18 0.64 -24.11
N GLU A 165 -6.38 1.09 -23.14
CA GLU A 165 -6.57 0.76 -21.72
C GLU A 165 -7.93 1.23 -21.21
N MET A 166 -8.32 2.47 -21.53
CA MET A 166 -9.59 3.06 -21.11
C MET A 166 -10.80 2.36 -21.73
N GLU A 167 -10.72 1.92 -22.99
CA GLU A 167 -11.76 1.11 -23.62
C GLU A 167 -11.96 -0.22 -22.89
N THR A 168 -10.87 -0.95 -22.62
CA THR A 168 -10.91 -2.22 -21.87
C THR A 168 -11.44 -2.00 -20.45
N TRP A 169 -11.01 -0.94 -19.77
CA TRP A 169 -11.52 -0.59 -18.44
C TRP A 169 -13.03 -0.32 -18.45
N LYS A 170 -13.54 0.44 -19.43
CA LYS A 170 -14.98 0.70 -19.57
C LYS A 170 -15.77 -0.61 -19.73
N LYS A 171 -15.32 -1.53 -20.58
CA LYS A 171 -15.96 -2.85 -20.74
C LYS A 171 -16.01 -3.63 -19.41
N ILE A 172 -14.91 -3.63 -18.66
CA ILE A 172 -14.85 -4.32 -17.35
C ILE A 172 -15.83 -3.69 -16.35
N VAL A 173 -15.94 -2.37 -16.33
CA VAL A 173 -16.83 -1.65 -15.39
C VAL A 173 -18.31 -1.77 -15.80
N TYR A 174 -18.63 -1.57 -17.07
CA TYR A 174 -20.01 -1.47 -17.55
C TYR A 174 -20.59 -2.83 -17.94
N ASP A 175 -19.83 -3.69 -18.62
CA ASP A 175 -20.34 -4.97 -19.12
C ASP A 175 -20.14 -6.09 -18.09
N VAL A 176 -18.95 -6.15 -17.46
CA VAL A 176 -18.63 -7.18 -16.46
C VAL A 176 -19.11 -6.79 -15.05
N GLY A 177 -19.28 -5.49 -14.78
CA GLY A 177 -19.73 -4.98 -13.49
C GLY A 177 -18.67 -5.07 -12.38
N LEU A 178 -17.38 -5.08 -12.76
CA LEU A 178 -16.25 -5.11 -11.84
C LEU A 178 -15.58 -3.73 -11.80
N ASN A 179 -15.47 -3.16 -10.61
CA ASN A 179 -14.76 -1.90 -10.43
C ASN A 179 -13.29 -2.16 -10.10
N ILE A 180 -12.42 -1.84 -11.05
CA ILE A 180 -10.97 -1.92 -10.94
C ILE A 180 -10.35 -0.56 -11.28
N SER A 181 -9.11 -0.32 -10.87
CA SER A 181 -8.40 0.92 -11.24
C SER A 181 -7.47 0.67 -12.44
N PRO A 182 -7.57 1.50 -13.50
CA PRO A 182 -6.67 1.39 -14.65
C PRO A 182 -5.26 1.90 -14.27
N GLY A 183 -4.22 1.39 -14.92
CA GLY A 183 -2.81 1.68 -14.60
C GLY A 183 -2.43 3.14 -14.81
N SER A 184 -3.08 3.79 -15.78
CA SER A 184 -3.04 5.25 -16.01
C SER A 184 -3.36 6.06 -14.75
N SER A 185 -4.26 5.59 -13.88
CA SER A 185 -4.57 6.27 -12.61
C SER A 185 -3.43 6.24 -11.59
N CYS A 186 -2.42 5.38 -11.80
CA CYS A 186 -1.26 5.26 -10.93
C CYS A 186 0.04 5.73 -11.60
N HIS A 187 -0.06 6.49 -12.71
CA HIS A 187 1.08 7.01 -13.47
C HIS A 187 2.09 5.91 -13.89
N CYS A 188 1.58 4.73 -14.26
CA CYS A 188 2.42 3.65 -14.76
C CYS A 188 3.09 4.06 -16.08
N ALA A 189 4.38 4.40 -16.02
CA ALA A 189 5.16 4.88 -17.18
C ALA A 189 5.63 3.76 -18.12
N THR A 190 5.66 2.51 -17.65
CA THR A 190 6.11 1.35 -18.42
C THR A 190 5.00 0.87 -19.35
N ASN A 191 5.04 1.36 -20.59
CA ASN A 191 4.12 1.10 -21.70
C ASN A 191 2.65 1.47 -21.42
N PRO A 192 1.99 2.25 -22.30
CA PRO A 192 0.71 2.89 -22.05
C PRO A 192 -0.51 1.95 -22.01
N GLY A 193 -0.40 0.69 -21.62
CA GLY A 193 -1.61 -0.10 -21.50
C GLY A 193 -1.46 -1.51 -20.99
N GLY A 194 -1.69 -1.74 -19.70
CA GLY A 194 -2.11 -3.08 -19.29
C GLY A 194 -1.68 -3.54 -17.93
N SER A 195 -1.29 -2.62 -17.07
CA SER A 195 -1.34 -2.91 -15.64
C SER A 195 -2.64 -2.38 -15.07
N ALA A 196 -3.48 -3.22 -14.47
CA ALA A 196 -4.61 -2.76 -13.67
C ALA A 196 -4.40 -3.14 -12.20
N CYS A 197 -4.85 -2.26 -11.31
CA CYS A 197 -4.89 -2.55 -9.89
C CYS A 197 -6.21 -3.26 -9.56
N ALA A 198 -6.14 -4.54 -9.22
CA ALA A 198 -7.27 -5.31 -8.73
C ALA A 198 -7.24 -5.38 -7.20
N LEU A 199 -8.21 -4.77 -6.53
CA LEU A 199 -8.35 -4.86 -5.07
C LEU A 199 -8.78 -6.28 -4.64
N LEU A 200 -8.23 -6.78 -3.53
CA LEU A 200 -8.63 -8.06 -2.90
C LEU A 200 -10.10 -8.04 -2.41
N THR A 201 -10.72 -6.87 -2.39
CA THR A 201 -12.14 -6.66 -2.05
C THR A 201 -12.90 -6.15 -3.27
N CYS A 202 -12.90 -6.91 -4.36
CA CYS A 202 -13.78 -6.60 -5.47
C CYS A 202 -15.24 -6.87 -5.05
N ARG A 203 -16.04 -5.80 -4.89
CA ARG A 203 -17.49 -5.92 -4.73
C ARG A 203 -18.10 -5.97 -6.13
N ARG A 204 -18.78 -7.07 -6.46
CA ARG A 204 -19.65 -7.13 -7.63
C ARG A 204 -20.68 -6.02 -7.50
N ARG A 205 -20.81 -5.15 -8.51
CA ARG A 205 -21.89 -4.17 -8.55
C ARG A 205 -23.19 -4.98 -8.53
N ARG A 206 -24.05 -4.79 -7.51
CA ARG A 206 -25.39 -5.39 -7.54
C ARG A 206 -26.09 -4.78 -8.74
N SER A 207 -26.57 -5.63 -9.66
CA SER A 207 -27.43 -5.18 -10.74
C SER A 207 -28.69 -4.60 -10.09
N THR A 208 -28.82 -3.28 -10.13
CA THR A 208 -30.12 -2.63 -10.00
C THR A 208 -30.79 -2.78 -11.36
N SER A 209 -31.44 -3.92 -11.61
CA SER A 209 -32.49 -3.98 -12.62
C SER A 209 -33.74 -3.31 -12.03
N PRO A 210 -34.49 -2.54 -12.85
CA PRO A 210 -35.70 -1.84 -12.41
C PRO A 210 -36.80 -2.79 -11.94
#